data_AF-W0GVA5-F1
#
_entry.id   AF-W0GVA5-F1
#
_cell.length_a   1.000
_cell.length_b   1.000
_cell.length_c   1.000
_cell.angle_alpha   90.00
_cell.angle_beta   90.00
_cell.angle_gamma   90.00
#
_symmetry.space_group_name_H-M   'P 1'
#
loop_
_entity.id
_entity.type
_entity.pdbx_description
1 polymer ?
#
loop_
_entity_poly.entity_id
_entity_poly.type
_entity_poly.pdbx_seq_one_letter_code
_entity_poly.pdbx_strand_id
1 'polypeptide(L)'
;MARATSAESAERVDQLQGMILAGQANTACLTYARQTWGVSRSQGYRLLKKAWVQIKDDIDESGIDRQELLSWSIQTLMAAAGQAMQQKNPGAVVSCIRQLDHMTGTGYTSHRGHLRR
;
A
#
# COMPACT_ATOMS: atom_id res chain seq x y z
N MET A 1 -13.01 -28.46 -4.92
CA MET A 1 -11.59 -28.09 -4.74
C MET A 1 -11.21 -28.28 -3.29
N ALA A 2 -10.09 -28.96 -3.01
CA ALA A 2 -9.64 -29.19 -1.64
C ALA A 2 -9.37 -27.85 -0.93
N ARG A 3 -9.79 -27.74 0.33
CA ARG A 3 -9.56 -26.57 1.16
C ARG A 3 -8.07 -26.49 1.44
N ALA A 4 -7.43 -25.37 1.10
CA ALA A 4 -6.03 -25.15 1.43
C ALA A 4 -5.84 -25.32 2.95
N THR A 5 -4.77 -26.03 3.32
CA THR A 5 -4.34 -26.18 4.70
C THR A 5 -3.99 -24.80 5.30
N SER A 6 -3.90 -24.73 6.63
CA SER A 6 -3.49 -23.50 7.32
C SER A 6 -2.10 -23.03 6.85
N ALA A 7 -1.17 -23.96 6.65
CA ALA A 7 0.18 -23.69 6.16
C ALA A 7 0.18 -23.13 4.73
N GLU A 8 -0.54 -23.77 3.80
CA GLU A 8 -0.67 -23.26 2.43
C GLU A 8 -1.36 -21.89 2.39
N SER A 9 -2.29 -21.64 3.32
CA SER A 9 -2.95 -20.34 3.40
C SER A 9 -2.02 -19.24 3.91
N ALA A 10 -1.07 -19.57 4.81
CA ALA A 10 -0.05 -18.64 5.29
C ALA A 10 0.96 -18.31 4.18
N GLU A 11 1.48 -19.33 3.48
CA GLU A 11 2.43 -19.15 2.37
C GLU A 11 1.84 -18.29 1.24
N ARG A 12 0.55 -18.46 0.94
CA ARG A 12 -0.16 -17.60 -0.03
C ARG A 12 -0.24 -16.15 0.46
N VAL A 13 -0.42 -15.93 1.74
CA VAL A 13 -0.46 -14.58 2.32
C VAL A 13 0.93 -13.95 2.24
N ASP A 14 2.00 -14.68 2.58
CA ASP A 14 3.38 -14.20 2.48
C ASP A 14 3.76 -13.85 1.04
N GLN A 15 3.36 -14.67 0.06
CA GLN A 15 3.59 -14.34 -1.36
C GLN A 15 2.85 -13.07 -1.79
N LEU A 16 1.60 -12.86 -1.36
CA LEU A 16 0.87 -11.62 -1.64
C LEU A 16 1.49 -10.42 -0.92
N GLN A 17 1.99 -10.60 0.30
CA GLN A 17 2.71 -9.57 1.03
C GLN A 17 3.95 -9.13 0.26
N GLY A 18 4.78 -10.07 -0.21
CA GLY A 18 5.95 -9.77 -1.03
C GLY A 18 5.60 -8.98 -2.30
N MET A 19 4.50 -9.34 -2.97
CA MET A 19 4.02 -8.58 -4.13
C MET A 19 3.58 -7.15 -3.77
N ILE A 20 2.86 -6.97 -2.66
CA ILE A 20 2.43 -5.65 -2.18
C ILE A 20 3.65 -4.77 -1.87
N LEU A 21 4.62 -5.31 -1.15
CA LEU A 21 5.85 -4.59 -0.78
C LEU A 21 6.71 -4.25 -2.01
N ALA A 22 6.63 -5.05 -3.08
CA ALA A 22 7.24 -4.76 -4.38
C ALA A 22 6.46 -3.70 -5.21
N GLY A 23 5.40 -3.10 -4.65
CA GLY A 23 4.61 -2.06 -5.30
C GLY A 23 3.57 -2.57 -6.30
N GLN A 24 3.24 -3.87 -6.29
CA GLN A 24 2.19 -4.41 -7.16
C GLN A 24 0.81 -3.92 -6.74
N ALA A 25 -0.01 -3.52 -7.71
CA ALA A 25 -1.38 -3.11 -7.44
C ALA A 25 -2.23 -4.29 -6.93
N ASN A 26 -3.19 -4.01 -6.05
CA ASN A 26 -4.12 -5.01 -5.51
C ASN A 26 -4.83 -5.84 -6.60
N THR A 27 -5.11 -5.25 -7.76
CA THR A 27 -5.70 -5.94 -8.92
C THR A 27 -4.74 -6.95 -9.55
N ALA A 28 -3.44 -6.64 -9.62
CA ALA A 28 -2.41 -7.56 -10.08
C ALA A 28 -2.23 -8.73 -9.10
N CYS A 29 -2.14 -8.44 -7.80
CA CYS A 29 -2.08 -9.45 -6.73
C CYS A 29 -3.30 -10.39 -6.75
N LEU A 30 -4.50 -9.85 -6.96
CA LEU A 30 -5.72 -10.64 -7.10
C LEU A 30 -5.73 -11.51 -8.36
N THR A 31 -5.22 -10.98 -9.48
CA THR A 31 -5.15 -11.71 -10.74
C THR A 31 -4.18 -12.89 -10.61
N TYR A 32 -3.01 -12.65 -10.02
CA TYR A 32 -2.05 -13.68 -9.67
C TYR A 32 -2.66 -14.76 -8.78
N ALA A 33 -3.30 -14.39 -7.66
CA ALA A 33 -3.91 -15.36 -6.76
C ALA A 33 -4.92 -16.29 -7.46
N ARG A 34 -5.72 -15.72 -8.38
CA ARG A 34 -6.71 -16.47 -9.15
C ARG A 34 -6.08 -17.40 -10.18
N GLN A 35 -5.04 -16.96 -10.87
CA GLN A 35 -4.34 -17.74 -11.90
C GLN A 35 -3.49 -18.85 -11.28
N THR A 36 -2.76 -18.54 -10.20
CA THR A 36 -1.80 -19.45 -9.58
C THR A 36 -2.48 -20.47 -8.67
N TRP A 37 -3.50 -20.07 -7.90
CA TRP A 37 -4.12 -20.94 -6.89
C TRP A 37 -5.57 -21.32 -7.19
N GLY A 38 -6.13 -20.86 -8.31
CA GLY A 38 -7.51 -21.15 -8.70
C GLY A 38 -8.57 -20.63 -7.72
N VAL A 39 -8.22 -19.68 -6.84
CA VAL A 39 -9.15 -19.18 -5.82
C VAL A 39 -10.23 -18.29 -6.42
N SER A 40 -11.40 -18.26 -5.78
CA SER A 40 -12.46 -17.33 -6.16
C SER A 40 -12.05 -15.88 -5.88
N ARG A 41 -12.74 -14.91 -6.51
CA ARG A 41 -12.46 -13.49 -6.30
C ARG A 41 -12.60 -13.07 -4.83
N SER A 42 -13.63 -13.56 -4.14
CA SER A 42 -13.86 -13.27 -2.72
C SER A 42 -12.80 -13.88 -1.81
N GLN A 43 -12.33 -15.09 -2.13
CA GLN A 43 -11.24 -15.72 -1.40
C GLN A 43 -9.90 -15.02 -1.66
N GLY A 44 -9.63 -14.59 -2.89
CA GLY A 44 -8.45 -13.78 -3.23
C GLY A 44 -8.41 -12.48 -2.45
N TYR A 45 -9.52 -11.73 -2.36
CA TYR A 45 -9.60 -10.53 -1.52
C TYR A 45 -9.42 -10.84 -0.02
N ARG A 46 -9.86 -12.01 0.45
CA ARG A 46 -9.66 -12.41 1.85
C ARG A 46 -8.18 -12.67 2.16
N LEU A 47 -7.46 -13.31 1.25
CA LEU A 47 -6.01 -13.51 1.37
C LEU A 47 -5.27 -12.17 1.31
N LEU A 48 -5.66 -11.31 0.37
CA LEU A 48 -5.08 -9.98 0.23
C LEU A 48 -5.28 -9.12 1.48
N LYS A 49 -6.47 -9.17 2.09
CA LYS A 49 -6.74 -8.49 3.36
C LYS A 49 -5.82 -8.98 4.48
N LYS A 50 -5.56 -10.29 4.56
CA LYS A 50 -4.62 -10.85 5.55
C LYS A 50 -3.20 -10.36 5.33
N ALA A 51 -2.73 -10.30 4.07
CA ALA A 51 -1.41 -9.77 3.74
C ALA A 51 -1.26 -8.30 4.18
N TRP A 52 -2.29 -7.48 3.99
CA TRP A 52 -2.30 -6.10 4.48
C TRP A 52 -2.28 -5.97 6.00
N VAL A 53 -2.94 -6.89 6.72
CA VAL A 53 -2.88 -6.93 8.18
C VAL A 53 -1.48 -7.31 8.64
N GLN A 54 -0.86 -8.32 8.04
CA GLN A 54 0.51 -8.74 8.38
C GLN A 54 1.53 -7.62 8.13
N ILE A 55 1.45 -6.91 7.00
CA ILE A 55 2.31 -5.73 6.77
C ILE A 55 2.14 -4.69 7.87
N LYS A 56 0.90 -4.46 8.30
CA LYS A 56 0.63 -3.51 9.38
C LYS A 56 1.22 -3.99 10.71
N ASP A 57 1.02 -5.26 11.03
CA ASP A 57 1.52 -5.87 12.26
C ASP A 57 3.06 -5.84 12.27
N ASP A 58 3.73 -6.12 11.14
CA ASP A 58 5.19 -6.02 10.99
C ASP A 58 5.68 -4.57 11.20
N ILE A 59 4.95 -3.58 10.70
CA ILE A 59 5.26 -2.16 10.94
C ILE A 59 5.13 -1.83 12.43
N ASP A 60 4.05 -2.27 13.07
CA ASP A 60 3.80 -2.00 14.49
C ASP A 60 4.83 -2.76 15.39
N GLU A 61 5.23 -4.00 15.04
CA GLU A 61 6.22 -4.81 15.77
C GLU A 61 7.67 -4.34 15.57
N SER A 62 8.02 -3.86 14.37
CA SER A 62 9.36 -3.33 14.08
C SER A 62 9.72 -2.09 14.91
N GLY A 63 8.74 -1.50 15.61
CA GLY A 63 8.94 -0.32 16.44
C GLY A 63 9.24 0.94 15.63
N ILE A 64 9.07 0.89 14.30
CA ILE A 64 9.19 2.07 13.43
C ILE A 64 8.18 3.09 13.92
N ASP A 65 8.65 4.27 14.31
CA ASP A 65 7.75 5.34 14.70
C ASP A 65 6.88 5.71 13.49
N ARG A 66 5.58 5.90 13.70
CA ARG A 66 4.68 6.40 12.67
C ARG A 66 5.19 7.71 12.06
N GLN A 67 5.93 8.52 12.83
CA GLN A 67 6.59 9.72 12.31
C GLN A 67 7.76 9.41 11.37
N GLU A 68 8.55 8.38 11.66
CA GLU A 68 9.64 7.93 10.78
C GLU A 68 9.09 7.35 9.48
N LEU A 69 8.04 6.53 9.57
CA LEU A 69 7.37 5.97 8.38
C LEU A 69 6.72 7.06 7.53
N LEU A 70 6.14 8.08 8.17
CA LEU A 70 5.62 9.27 7.47
C LEU A 70 6.73 10.03 6.77
N SER A 71 7.87 10.24 7.45
CA SER A 71 9.04 10.94 6.90
C SER A 71 9.61 10.19 5.69
N TRP A 72 9.74 8.87 5.79
CA TRP A 72 10.16 8.02 4.68
C TRP A 72 9.18 8.04 3.51
N SER A 73 7.88 8.02 3.79
CA SER A 73 6.83 8.13 2.76
C SER A 73 6.88 9.48 2.03
N ILE A 74 7.10 10.57 2.76
CA ILE A 74 7.29 11.91 2.19
C ILE A 74 8.52 11.94 1.27
N GLN A 75 9.66 11.40 1.74
CA GLN A 75 10.88 11.31 0.93
C GLN A 75 10.67 10.50 -0.34
N THR A 76 10.01 9.34 -0.25
CA THR A 76 9.72 8.47 -1.38
C THR A 76 8.81 9.15 -2.40
N LEU A 77 7.78 9.86 -1.95
CA LEU A 77 6.89 10.63 -2.83
C LEU A 77 7.61 11.80 -3.52
N MET A 78 8.52 12.50 -2.83
CA MET A 78 9.35 13.54 -3.47
C MET A 78 10.28 12.95 -4.54
N ALA A 79 10.89 11.79 -4.28
CA ALA A 79 11.72 11.11 -5.26
C ALA A 79 10.91 10.65 -6.48
N ALA A 80 9.72 10.08 -6.26
CA ALA A 80 8.80 9.68 -7.33
C ALA A 80 8.33 10.87 -8.17
N ALA A 81 8.02 12.01 -7.53
CA ALA A 81 7.71 13.25 -8.24
C ALA A 81 8.89 13.72 -9.11
N GLY A 82 10.11 13.68 -8.58
CA GLY A 82 11.33 14.02 -9.33
C GLY A 82 11.54 13.13 -10.56
N GLN A 83 11.33 11.82 -10.42
CA GLN A 83 11.39 10.88 -11.55
C GLN A 83 10.28 11.15 -12.57
N ALA A 84 9.05 11.42 -12.12
CA ALA A 84 7.95 11.76 -13.01
C ALA A 84 8.18 13.06 -13.80
N MET A 85 8.85 14.06 -13.18
CA MET A 85 9.30 15.27 -13.87
C MET A 85 10.29 14.94 -15.00
N GLN A 86 11.28 14.09 -14.73
CA GLN A 86 12.26 13.66 -15.74
C GLN A 86 11.60 12.90 -16.90
N GLN A 87 10.58 12.08 -16.60
CA GLN A 87 9.79 11.34 -17.58
C GLN A 87 8.76 12.19 -18.33
N LYS A 88 8.71 13.51 -18.08
CA LYS A 88 7.72 14.43 -18.66
C LYS A 88 6.27 13.96 -18.46
N ASN A 89 6.00 13.36 -17.29
CA ASN A 89 4.66 12.89 -16.92
C ASN A 89 4.03 13.84 -15.88
N PRO A 90 3.43 14.96 -16.31
CA PRO A 90 2.89 15.97 -15.39
C PRO A 90 1.75 15.40 -14.52
N GLY A 91 0.99 14.42 -15.00
CA GLY A 91 -0.08 13.80 -14.22
C GLY A 91 0.45 13.04 -13.00
N ALA A 92 1.54 12.29 -13.17
CA ALA A 92 2.19 11.60 -12.06
C ALA A 92 2.83 12.59 -11.06
N VAL A 93 3.40 13.69 -11.53
CA VAL A 93 3.94 14.76 -10.67
C VAL A 93 2.84 15.38 -9.81
N VAL A 94 1.73 15.80 -10.42
CA VAL A 94 0.58 16.38 -9.70
C VAL A 94 -0.01 15.39 -8.70
N SER A 95 -0.09 14.10 -9.05
CA SER A 95 -0.57 13.06 -8.14
C SER A 95 0.32 12.91 -6.89
N CYS A 96 1.64 12.89 -7.07
CA CYS A 96 2.59 12.81 -5.96
C CYS A 96 2.51 14.04 -5.06
N ILE A 97 2.43 15.25 -5.64
CA ILE A 97 2.29 16.51 -4.90
C ILE A 97 0.99 16.56 -4.11
N ARG A 98 -0.13 16.08 -4.69
CA ARG A 98 -1.43 16.01 -3.98
C ARG A 98 -1.39 15.06 -2.79
N GLN A 99 -0.69 13.93 -2.92
CA GLN A 99 -0.53 12.98 -1.83
C GLN A 99 0.38 13.53 -0.74
N LEU A 100 1.45 14.24 -1.11
CA LEU A 100 2.30 14.97 -0.18
C LEU A 100 1.48 16.00 0.61
N ASP A 101 0.68 16.83 -0.08
CA ASP A 101 -0.17 17.83 0.58
C ASP A 101 -1.14 17.23 1.60
N HIS A 102 -1.75 16.10 1.25
CA HIS A 102 -2.63 15.37 2.17
C HIS A 102 -1.86 14.86 3.41
N MET A 103 -0.61 14.44 3.25
CA MET A 103 0.21 13.88 4.33
C MET A 103 0.82 14.95 5.24
N THR A 104 1.25 16.09 4.68
CA THR A 104 1.84 17.21 5.42
C THR A 104 0.79 18.21 5.93
N GLY A 105 -0.45 18.13 5.44
CA GLY A 105 -1.55 19.00 5.83
C GLY A 105 -1.37 20.45 5.38
N THR A 106 -0.55 20.69 4.35
CA THR A 106 -0.04 22.01 3.96
C THR A 106 -1.00 22.88 3.15
N GLY A 107 -2.11 22.34 2.62
CA GLY A 107 -3.22 23.15 2.12
C GLY A 107 -3.86 22.68 0.81
N TYR A 108 -5.13 22.30 0.92
CA TYR A 108 -6.30 22.66 0.09
C TYR A 108 -7.50 21.77 0.48
N THR A 109 -7.24 20.55 0.97
CA THR A 109 -8.25 19.55 1.40
C THR A 109 -8.32 19.35 2.91
N SER A 110 -7.55 20.12 3.68
CA SER A 110 -7.50 20.03 5.13
C SER A 110 -8.83 20.52 5.73
N HIS A 111 -9.73 19.59 6.07
CA HIS A 111 -10.91 19.83 6.92
C HIS A 111 -10.54 20.22 8.37
N ARG A 112 -9.46 20.98 8.58
CA ARG A 112 -9.18 21.69 9.83
C ARG A 112 -9.88 23.05 9.83
N GLY A 113 -11.17 23.00 9.59
CA GLY A 113 -12.11 24.04 9.97
C GLY A 113 -12.90 23.60 11.19
N HIS A 114 -12.26 23.29 12.32
CA HIS A 114 -12.95 23.29 13.62
C HIS A 114 -11.99 23.57 14.78
N LEU A 115 -12.31 24.66 15.49
CA LEU A 115 -11.98 24.99 16.88
C LEU A 115 -10.53 25.40 17.17
N ARG A 116 -10.23 26.68 16.91
CA ARG A 116 -9.49 27.47 17.89
C ARG A 116 -10.51 28.16 18.80
N ARG A 117 -10.53 27.78 20.08
CA ARG A 117 -10.92 28.68 21.17
C ARG A 117 -9.67 29.45 21.59
#